data_AF-A0A081DAH6-F1
#
_entry.id   AF-A0A081DAH6-F1
#
_cell.length_a   1.000
_cell.length_b   1.000
_cell.length_c   1.000
_cell.angle_alpha   90.00
_cell.angle_beta   90.00
_cell.angle_gamma   90.00
#
_symmetry.space_group_name_H-M   'P 1'
#
loop_
_entity.id
_entity.type
_entity.pdbx_description
1 polymer ?
#
loop_
_entity_poly.entity_id
_entity_poly.type
_entity_poly.pdbx_seq_one_letter_code
_entity_poly.pdbx_strand_id
1 'polypeptide(L)'
;MDELKQSVQLAVHEQKDPLLIYKFEAFELFKKMVDKVNKEVISFMFKGDLPTRDTAAIQEAEQRKVEKTTTQKEEILNSDERAAQNRAVGAGASNAGQRPPVTETITRDQPKIGRNDKVTIKNVMNGETKEVKYKAAIPLINKGEWVLER
;
A
#
# COMPACT_ATOMS: atom_id res chain seq x y z
N MET A 1 14.85 17.94 12.18
CA MET A 1 14.16 19.23 11.93
C MET A 1 12.73 19.20 12.40
N ASP A 2 11.93 18.20 12.04
CA ASP A 2 10.54 18.12 12.49
C ASP A 2 10.42 17.80 13.99
N GLU A 3 11.32 16.96 14.52
CA GLU A 3 11.48 16.77 15.97
C GLU A 3 11.88 18.07 16.69
N LEU A 4 12.71 18.92 16.05
CA LEU A 4 13.06 20.22 16.60
C LEU A 4 11.84 21.15 16.66
N LYS A 5 10.97 21.13 15.64
CA LYS A 5 9.72 21.91 15.67
C LYS A 5 8.80 21.48 16.81
N GLN A 6 8.70 20.18 17.09
CA GLN A 6 7.87 19.65 18.18
C GLN A 6 8.47 19.96 19.56
N SER A 7 9.79 19.78 19.74
CA SER A 7 10.47 20.08 21.01
C SER A 7 10.48 21.57 21.37
N VAL A 8 10.59 22.45 20.37
CA VAL A 8 10.51 23.90 20.56
C VAL A 8 9.12 24.34 21.04
N GLN A 9 8.04 23.69 20.58
CA GLN A 9 6.69 23.96 21.06
C GLN A 9 6.53 23.62 22.55
N LEU A 10 7.24 22.60 23.04
CA LEU A 10 7.29 22.26 24.46
C LEU A 10 8.11 23.28 25.26
N ALA A 11 9.18 23.81 24.67
CA ALA A 11 10.04 24.85 25.28
C ALA A 11 9.34 26.22 25.42
N VAL A 12 8.21 26.45 24.73
CA VAL A 12 7.35 27.64 24.94
C VAL A 12 6.89 27.76 26.39
N HIS A 13 6.76 26.63 27.10
CA HIS A 13 6.42 26.63 28.52
C HIS A 13 7.48 27.32 29.41
N GLU A 14 8.70 27.55 28.93
CA GLU A 14 9.78 28.25 29.65
C GLU A 14 9.81 29.78 29.40
N GLN A 15 8.76 30.37 28.80
CA GLN A 15 8.72 31.81 28.44
C GLN A 15 9.83 32.27 27.48
N LYS A 16 10.43 31.36 26.72
CA LYS A 16 11.35 31.71 25.63
C LYS A 16 10.59 31.85 24.32
N ASP A 17 11.12 32.66 23.40
CA ASP A 17 10.55 32.77 22.05
C ASP A 17 10.84 31.47 21.25
N PRO A 18 9.81 30.66 20.92
CA PRO A 18 10.00 29.43 20.16
C PRO A 18 10.63 29.69 18.79
N LEU A 19 10.28 30.79 18.13
CA LEU A 19 10.80 31.08 16.80
C LEU A 19 12.31 31.30 16.84
N LEU A 20 12.80 31.92 17.91
CA LEU A 20 14.21 32.21 18.09
C LEU A 20 15.00 30.93 18.39
N ILE A 21 14.51 30.08 19.30
CA ILE A 21 15.14 28.78 19.61
C ILE A 21 15.19 27.92 18.34
N TYR A 22 14.08 27.82 17.61
CA TYR A 22 14.05 27.05 16.38
C TYR A 22 15.12 27.53 15.39
N LYS A 23 15.31 28.84 15.22
CA LYS A 23 16.31 29.39 14.30
C LYS A 23 17.74 29.06 14.72
N PHE A 24 18.08 29.20 16.00
CA PHE A 24 19.43 28.91 16.49
C PHE A 24 19.76 27.41 16.36
N GLU A 25 18.85 26.54 16.80
CA GLU A 25 19.11 25.11 16.85
C GLU A 25 19.02 24.50 15.45
N ALA A 26 18.13 25.00 14.60
CA ALA A 26 18.08 24.62 13.18
C ALA A 26 19.37 24.98 12.47
N PHE A 27 19.94 26.15 12.77
CA PHE A 27 21.20 26.60 12.18
C PHE A 27 22.39 25.76 12.66
N GLU A 28 22.43 25.39 13.93
CA GLU A 28 23.48 24.50 14.45
C GLU A 28 23.39 23.09 13.84
N LEU A 29 22.19 22.53 13.73
CA LEU A 29 21.97 21.25 13.04
C LEU A 29 22.36 21.32 11.58
N PHE A 30 22.06 22.43 10.90
CA PHE A 30 22.45 22.65 9.52
C PHE A 30 23.97 22.68 9.34
N LYS A 31 24.71 23.37 10.22
CA LYS A 31 26.18 23.35 10.21
C LYS A 31 26.73 21.94 10.35
N LYS A 32 26.25 21.19 11.35
CA LYS A 32 26.64 19.79 11.57
C LYS A 32 26.36 18.90 10.34
N MET A 33 25.24 19.12 9.68
CA MET A 33 24.89 18.41 8.45
C MET A 33 25.86 18.73 7.32
N VAL A 34 26.18 20.01 7.08
CA VAL A 34 27.15 20.43 6.05
C VAL A 34 28.52 19.81 6.32
N ASP A 35 28.99 19.84 7.57
CA ASP A 35 30.26 19.24 7.95
C ASP A 35 30.28 17.72 7.70
N LYS A 36 29.17 17.04 7.98
CA LYS A 36 29.03 15.60 7.71
C LYS A 36 29.09 15.31 6.21
N VAL A 37 28.33 16.06 5.40
CA VAL A 37 28.31 15.91 3.94
C VAL A 37 29.71 16.14 3.36
N ASN A 38 30.42 17.17 3.80
CA ASN A 38 31.78 17.44 3.35
C ASN A 38 32.74 16.26 3.65
N LYS A 39 32.66 15.71 4.86
CA LYS A 39 33.45 14.52 5.23
C LYS A 39 33.08 13.29 4.41
N GLU A 40 31.81 13.08 4.13
CA GLU A 40 31.33 11.97 3.30
C GLU A 40 31.81 12.10 1.86
N VAL A 41 31.72 13.29 1.26
CA VAL A 41 32.19 13.56 -0.10
C VAL A 41 33.69 13.29 -0.21
N ILE A 42 34.49 13.82 0.73
CA ILE A 42 35.93 13.58 0.75
C ILE A 42 36.22 12.08 0.95
N SER A 43 35.56 11.43 1.92
CA SER A 43 35.73 9.99 2.14
C SER A 43 35.33 9.17 0.92
N PHE A 44 34.32 9.59 0.17
CA PHE A 44 33.91 8.93 -1.06
C PHE A 44 34.95 9.12 -2.17
N MET A 45 35.53 10.32 -2.33
CA MET A 45 36.62 10.52 -3.29
C MET A 45 37.86 9.68 -2.98
N PHE A 46 38.17 9.44 -1.70
CA PHE A 46 39.32 8.63 -1.29
C PHE A 46 39.05 7.12 -1.30
N LYS A 47 37.83 6.68 -0.97
CA LYS A 47 37.47 5.25 -0.89
C LYS A 47 36.75 4.75 -2.15
N GLY A 48 36.40 5.65 -3.05
CA GLY A 48 35.76 5.35 -4.32
C GLY A 48 36.79 4.71 -5.25
N ASP A 49 37.02 3.42 -5.07
CA ASP A 49 37.74 2.65 -6.06
C ASP A 49 36.83 2.49 -7.28
N LEU A 50 37.30 2.94 -8.46
CA LEU A 50 36.61 2.57 -9.68
C LEU A 50 36.91 1.10 -9.90
N PRO A 51 35.90 0.21 -10.00
CA PRO A 51 36.17 -1.14 -10.43
C PRO A 51 36.82 -1.05 -11.81
N THR A 52 38.15 -1.18 -11.85
CA THR A 52 38.88 -1.45 -13.07
C THR A 52 38.35 -2.79 -13.51
N ARG A 53 37.40 -2.75 -14.44
CA ARG A 53 36.89 -3.94 -15.10
C ARG A 53 38.12 -4.67 -15.60
N ASP A 54 38.47 -5.75 -14.93
CA ASP A 54 39.54 -6.61 -15.38
C ASP A 54 39.07 -7.11 -16.74
N THR A 55 39.63 -6.55 -17.82
CA THR A 55 39.22 -6.86 -19.19
C THR A 55 39.46 -8.33 -19.52
N ALA A 56 40.22 -9.03 -18.67
CA ALA A 56 40.46 -10.47 -18.71
C ALA A 56 39.32 -11.34 -18.14
N ALA A 57 38.39 -10.77 -17.35
CA ALA A 57 37.30 -11.52 -16.72
C ALA A 57 35.98 -11.51 -17.53
N ILE A 58 35.96 -10.85 -18.69
CA ILE A 58 34.87 -10.97 -19.65
C ILE A 58 35.15 -12.22 -20.49
N GLN A 59 35.00 -13.40 -19.88
CA GLN A 59 34.81 -14.62 -20.64
C GLN A 59 33.38 -14.60 -21.18
N GLU A 60 33.25 -14.82 -22.49
CA GLU A 60 31.97 -15.15 -23.12
C GLU A 60 31.36 -16.28 -22.30
N ALA A 61 30.19 -16.03 -21.69
CA ALA A 61 29.54 -17.02 -20.84
C ALA A 61 29.38 -18.30 -21.67
N GLU A 62 30.03 -19.39 -21.25
CA GLU A 62 29.86 -20.69 -21.91
C GLU A 62 28.37 -20.93 -22.08
N GLN A 63 27.95 -21.26 -23.31
CA GLN A 63 26.57 -21.62 -23.61
C GLN A 63 26.20 -22.80 -22.73
N ARG A 64 25.53 -22.50 -21.61
CA ARG A 64 25.08 -23.48 -20.64
C ARG A 64 24.23 -24.48 -21.42
N LYS A 65 24.73 -25.73 -21.55
CA LYS A 65 23.96 -26.82 -22.15
C LYS A 65 22.61 -26.84 -21.45
N VAL A 66 21.56 -26.59 -22.23
CA VAL A 66 20.18 -26.63 -21.75
C VAL A 66 19.93 -28.06 -21.30
N GLU A 67 19.99 -28.29 -19.99
CA GLU A 67 19.52 -29.55 -19.42
C GLU A 67 18.05 -29.69 -19.83
N LYS A 68 17.72 -30.84 -20.43
CA LYS A 68 16.34 -31.19 -20.76
C LYS A 68 15.59 -31.44 -19.46
N THR A 69 15.14 -30.37 -18.81
CA THR A 69 14.26 -30.47 -17.66
C THR A 69 12.89 -30.92 -18.14
N THR A 70 12.51 -32.15 -17.80
CA THR A 70 11.11 -32.59 -17.83
C THR A 70 10.33 -31.79 -16.81
N THR A 71 9.62 -30.76 -17.27
CA THR A 71 8.64 -30.03 -16.46
C THR A 71 7.42 -30.93 -16.28
N GLN A 72 7.30 -31.60 -15.14
CA GLN A 72 6.02 -32.13 -14.70
C GLN A 72 5.27 -31.02 -14.00
N LYS A 73 4.09 -30.67 -14.53
CA LYS A 73 3.17 -29.76 -13.86
C LYS A 73 2.54 -30.55 -12.72
N GLU A 74 3.10 -30.42 -11.53
CA GLU A 74 2.41 -30.88 -10.32
C GLU A 74 1.20 -29.95 -10.15
N GLU A 75 0.00 -30.53 -10.31
CA GLU A 75 -1.25 -29.81 -10.11
C GLU A 75 -1.40 -29.56 -8.61
N ILE A 76 -0.89 -28.41 -8.16
CA ILE A 76 -1.06 -27.97 -6.80
C ILE A 76 -2.54 -27.64 -6.65
N LEU A 77 -3.29 -28.54 -6.02
CA LEU A 77 -4.70 -28.34 -5.71
C LEU A 77 -4.86 -27.02 -4.95
N ASN A 78 -5.87 -26.22 -5.33
CA ASN A 78 -6.15 -24.98 -4.62
C ASN A 78 -6.46 -25.29 -3.15
N SER A 79 -6.23 -24.30 -2.28
CA SER A 79 -6.42 -24.44 -0.83
C SER A 79 -7.77 -25.07 -0.46
N ASP A 80 -8.81 -24.75 -1.21
CA ASP A 80 -10.17 -25.28 -1.02
C ASP A 80 -10.31 -26.76 -1.39
N GLU A 81 -9.68 -27.20 -2.48
CA GLU A 81 -9.70 -28.60 -2.92
C GLU A 81 -8.86 -29.49 -2.00
N ARG A 82 -7.71 -28.97 -1.54
CA ARG A 82 -6.87 -29.65 -0.55
C ARG A 82 -7.55 -29.75 0.81
N ALA A 83 -8.33 -28.73 1.20
CA ALA A 83 -9.17 -28.76 2.40
C ALA A 83 -10.37 -29.73 2.27
N ALA A 84 -10.95 -29.86 1.08
CA ALA A 84 -11.99 -30.86 0.81
C ALA A 84 -11.45 -32.29 0.90
N GLN A 85 -10.25 -32.55 0.36
CA GLN A 85 -9.59 -33.84 0.46
C GLN A 85 -9.24 -34.19 1.91
N ASN A 86 -8.69 -33.25 2.68
CA ASN A 86 -8.42 -33.45 4.11
C ASN A 86 -9.70 -33.69 4.94
N ARG A 87 -10.82 -33.06 4.58
CA ARG A 87 -12.12 -33.35 5.21
C ARG A 87 -12.66 -34.72 4.84
N ALA A 88 -12.46 -35.18 3.60
CA ALA A 88 -12.86 -36.52 3.16
C ALA A 88 -12.03 -37.61 3.86
N VAL A 89 -10.74 -37.37 4.07
CA VAL A 89 -9.84 -38.29 4.80
C VAL A 89 -10.13 -38.24 6.32
N GLY A 90 -10.48 -37.07 6.88
CA GLY A 90 -10.87 -36.91 8.28
C GLY A 90 -12.28 -37.40 8.63
N ALA A 91 -13.15 -37.61 7.64
CA ALA A 91 -14.52 -38.12 7.86
C ALA A 91 -14.56 -39.60 8.31
N GLY A 92 -13.44 -40.32 8.24
CA GLY A 92 -13.30 -41.68 8.76
C GLY A 92 -12.86 -41.77 10.24
N ALA A 93 -12.51 -40.65 10.89
CA ALA A 93 -12.01 -40.65 12.25
C ALA A 93 -12.72 -39.60 13.11
N SER A 94 -13.57 -40.10 14.00
CA SER A 94 -14.03 -39.45 15.23
C SER A 94 -14.89 -38.18 15.12
N ASN A 95 -16.20 -38.46 15.13
CA ASN A 95 -17.22 -37.82 15.94
C ASN A 95 -16.69 -37.20 17.26
N ALA A 96 -16.59 -35.87 17.36
CA ALA A 96 -16.78 -35.06 18.59
C ALA A 96 -16.44 -33.57 18.35
N GLY A 97 -17.36 -32.69 18.72
CA GLY A 97 -17.00 -31.33 19.17
C GLY A 97 -17.25 -30.17 18.19
N GLN A 98 -18.39 -29.51 18.40
CA GLN A 98 -18.64 -28.06 18.22
C GLN A 98 -18.40 -27.47 16.81
N ARG A 99 -19.50 -27.35 16.06
CA ARG A 99 -19.62 -26.44 14.90
C ARG A 99 -19.55 -24.99 15.39
N PRO A 100 -18.63 -24.15 14.89
CA PRO A 100 -18.81 -22.70 14.94
C PRO A 100 -20.00 -22.33 14.03
N PRO A 101 -20.81 -21.32 14.37
CA PRO A 101 -21.89 -20.87 13.50
C PRO A 101 -21.31 -20.37 12.19
N VAL A 102 -21.82 -20.90 11.07
CA VAL A 102 -21.50 -20.45 9.73
C VAL A 102 -21.99 -19.02 9.59
N THR A 103 -21.08 -18.06 9.56
CA THR A 103 -21.41 -16.68 9.22
C THR A 103 -21.71 -16.62 7.74
N GLU A 104 -22.97 -16.38 7.38
CA GLU A 104 -23.39 -16.17 6.00
C GLU A 104 -22.67 -14.95 5.42
N THR A 105 -21.94 -15.14 4.32
CA THR A 105 -21.35 -14.04 3.57
C THR A 105 -22.43 -13.30 2.82
N ILE A 106 -22.63 -12.02 3.15
CA ILE A 106 -23.57 -11.13 2.49
C ILE A 106 -23.04 -10.81 1.08
N THR A 107 -23.61 -11.43 0.05
CA THR A 107 -23.32 -11.09 -1.35
C THR A 107 -23.99 -9.76 -1.70
N ARG A 108 -23.31 -8.88 -2.44
CA ARG A 108 -23.87 -7.57 -2.80
C ARG A 108 -24.86 -7.73 -3.96
N ASP A 109 -26.11 -7.32 -3.78
CA ASP A 109 -27.16 -7.45 -4.80
C ASP A 109 -26.94 -6.58 -6.06
N GLN A 110 -26.07 -5.56 -5.98
CA GLN A 110 -25.88 -4.60 -7.07
C GLN A 110 -24.39 -4.35 -7.38
N PRO A 111 -24.05 -4.06 -8.66
CA PRO A 111 -22.71 -3.67 -9.06
C PRO A 111 -22.18 -2.48 -8.25
N LYS A 112 -20.90 -2.52 -7.90
CA LYS A 112 -20.25 -1.42 -7.18
C LYS A 112 -20.10 -0.22 -8.12
N ILE A 113 -20.87 0.83 -7.89
CA ILE A 113 -20.73 2.11 -8.61
C ILE A 113 -19.49 2.84 -8.09
N GLY A 114 -18.58 3.22 -8.99
CA GLY A 114 -17.37 3.97 -8.70
C GLY A 114 -17.63 5.46 -8.48
N ARG A 115 -16.76 6.13 -7.70
CA ARG A 115 -16.89 7.55 -7.32
C ARG A 115 -17.01 8.51 -8.52
N ASN A 116 -16.37 8.19 -9.65
CA ASN A 116 -16.35 9.05 -10.85
C ASN A 116 -17.26 8.55 -11.99
N ASP A 117 -17.97 7.43 -11.79
CA ASP A 117 -18.85 6.86 -12.80
C ASP A 117 -20.04 7.80 -13.02
N LYS A 118 -20.48 7.94 -14.27
CA LYS A 118 -21.66 8.75 -14.58
C LYS A 118 -22.91 7.94 -14.22
N VAL A 119 -23.81 8.55 -13.46
CA VAL A 119 -25.08 7.98 -13.07
C VAL A 119 -26.21 8.91 -13.46
N THR A 120 -27.33 8.32 -13.85
CA THR A 120 -28.57 9.04 -14.10
C THR A 120 -29.35 9.07 -12.80
N ILE A 121 -29.69 10.26 -12.33
CA ILE A 121 -30.52 10.45 -11.13
C ILE A 121 -31.84 11.09 -11.51
N LYS A 122 -32.91 10.62 -10.89
CA LYS A 122 -34.27 11.14 -11.05
C LYS A 122 -34.76 11.73 -9.74
N ASN A 123 -35.27 12.94 -9.78
CA ASN A 123 -35.84 13.59 -8.62
C ASN A 123 -37.27 13.07 -8.36
N VAL A 124 -37.55 12.73 -7.10
CA VAL A 124 -38.80 12.07 -6.71
C VAL A 124 -40.00 13.01 -6.69
N MET A 125 -39.78 14.33 -6.60
CA MET A 125 -40.83 15.34 -6.48
C MET A 125 -41.25 15.93 -7.84
N ASN A 126 -40.28 16.22 -8.71
CA ASN A 126 -40.54 16.90 -9.98
C ASN A 126 -40.33 15.99 -11.22
N GLY A 127 -39.84 14.76 -11.03
CA GLY A 127 -39.57 13.83 -12.12
C GLY A 127 -38.42 14.23 -13.04
N GLU A 128 -37.63 15.25 -12.68
CA GLU A 128 -36.49 15.73 -13.46
C GLU A 128 -35.35 14.71 -13.43
N THR A 129 -34.77 14.42 -14.60
CA THR A 129 -33.64 13.50 -14.77
C THR A 129 -32.34 14.26 -15.05
N LYS A 130 -31.25 13.92 -14.36
CA LYS A 130 -29.91 14.52 -14.54
C LYS A 130 -28.83 13.45 -14.63
N GLU A 131 -27.91 13.61 -15.59
CA GLU A 131 -26.71 12.77 -15.70
C GLU A 131 -25.53 13.48 -15.02
N VAL A 132 -25.02 12.91 -13.92
CA VAL A 132 -23.91 13.49 -13.15
C VAL A 132 -22.96 12.39 -12.65
N LYS A 133 -21.72 12.75 -12.28
CA LYS A 133 -20.79 11.80 -11.63
C LYS A 133 -21.32 11.36 -10.27
N TYR A 134 -21.14 10.09 -9.91
CA TYR A 134 -21.64 9.52 -8.66
C TYR A 134 -21.23 10.34 -7.42
N LYS A 135 -20.00 10.85 -7.36
CA LYS A 135 -19.56 11.76 -6.28
C LYS A 135 -20.43 13.00 -6.08
N ALA A 136 -21.02 13.52 -7.14
CA ALA A 136 -21.90 14.68 -7.10
C ALA A 136 -23.36 14.27 -6.81
N ALA A 137 -23.74 13.04 -7.18
CA ALA A 137 -25.04 12.46 -6.85
C ALA A 137 -25.17 12.02 -5.39
N ILE A 138 -24.10 11.57 -4.73
CA ILE A 138 -24.11 11.12 -3.31
C ILE A 138 -24.86 12.09 -2.38
N PRO A 139 -24.55 13.40 -2.32
CA PRO A 139 -25.26 14.31 -1.43
C PRO A 139 -26.74 14.49 -1.80
N LEU A 140 -27.10 14.35 -3.09
CA LEU A 140 -28.49 14.46 -3.56
C LEU A 140 -29.31 13.20 -3.24
N ILE A 141 -28.67 12.03 -3.33
CA ILE A 141 -29.25 10.73 -2.96
C ILE A 141 -29.38 10.61 -1.44
N ASN A 142 -28.37 11.02 -0.67
CA ASN A 142 -28.41 10.99 0.80
C ASN A 142 -29.47 11.93 1.39
N LYS A 143 -29.82 13.01 0.69
CA LYS A 143 -30.93 13.91 1.06
C LYS A 143 -32.30 13.30 0.78
N GLY A 144 -32.39 12.20 0.03
CA GLY A 144 -33.64 11.53 -0.32
C GLY A 144 -34.47 12.21 -1.42
N GLU A 145 -33.98 13.32 -1.98
CA GLU A 145 -34.65 14.06 -3.06
C GLU A 145 -34.45 13.40 -4.44
N TRP A 146 -33.38 12.62 -4.61
CA TRP A 146 -32.99 12.01 -5.87
C TRP A 146 -32.74 10.52 -5.72
N VAL A 147 -33.23 9.73 -6.67
CA VAL A 147 -33.05 8.27 -6.74
C VAL A 147 -32.23 7.92 -7.97
N LEU A 148 -31.39 6.89 -7.86
CA LEU A 148 -30.64 6.34 -9.00
C LEU A 148 -31.60 5.68 -9.98
N GLU A 149 -31.56 6.13 -11.23
CA GLU A 149 -32.22 5.48 -12.35
C GLU A 149 -31.23 4.44 -12.92
N ARG A 150 -31.60 3.15 -12.85
CA ARG A 150 -30.77 2.02 -13.27
C ARG A 150 -30.91 1.74 -14.77
#